data_AF-W4R1Q8-F1
#
_entry.id   AF-W4R1Q8-F1
#
_cell.length_a   1.000
_cell.length_b   1.000
_cell.length_c   1.000
_cell.angle_alpha   90.00
_cell.angle_beta   90.00
_cell.angle_gamma   90.00
#
_symmetry.space_group_name_H-M   'P 1'
#
loop_
_entity.id
_entity.type
_entity.pdbx_description
1 polymer ?
#
loop_
_entity_poly.entity_id
_entity_poly.type
_entity_poly.pdbx_seq_one_letter_code
_entity_poly.pdbx_strand_id
1 'polypeptide(L)'
;MKRTNVLFLGICFGFLILFAGCIQQPGIDMSKTLEEWREHFEGVEAVAASFDGENDIKLRVMVEDQLTEEEAVLLFNEILKSIVDYSSQPDVWKYYNGYFDIIRYDEGVIYEASKLIGKDLEVLSKHNYW
;
A
#
# COMPACT_ATOMS: atom_id res chain seq x y z
N MET A 1 -53.44 4.02 -24.07
CA MET A 1 -52.71 4.47 -22.86
C MET A 1 -51.82 3.34 -22.35
N LYS A 2 -50.52 3.63 -22.14
CA LYS A 2 -49.63 3.02 -21.13
C LYS A 2 -49.35 1.50 -21.16
N ARG A 3 -48.83 0.94 -22.26
CA ARG A 3 -48.24 -0.43 -22.23
C ARG A 3 -46.74 -0.48 -22.55
N THR A 4 -46.21 0.52 -23.26
CA THR A 4 -44.83 0.55 -23.74
C THR A 4 -43.82 1.08 -22.70
N ASN A 5 -44.26 1.84 -21.69
CA ASN A 5 -43.36 2.43 -20.69
C ASN A 5 -42.98 1.48 -19.54
N VAL A 6 -43.70 0.37 -19.32
CA VAL A 6 -43.45 -0.52 -18.18
C VAL A 6 -42.29 -1.48 -18.45
N LEU A 7 -42.14 -1.94 -19.71
CA LEU A 7 -41.03 -2.81 -20.11
C LEU A 7 -39.68 -2.08 -20.10
N PHE A 8 -39.67 -0.78 -20.44
CA PHE A 8 -38.43 0.01 -20.45
C PHE A 8 -37.92 0.31 -19.03
N LEU A 9 -38.82 0.58 -18.09
CA LEU A 9 -38.50 0.79 -16.67
C LEU A 9 -37.97 -0.47 -15.98
N GLY A 10 -38.45 -1.66 -16.37
CA GLY A 10 -37.94 -2.94 -15.83
C GLY A 10 -36.52 -3.28 -16.31
N ILE A 11 -36.21 -2.99 -17.57
CA ILE A 11 -34.88 -3.24 -18.15
C ILE A 11 -33.82 -2.32 -17.53
N CYS A 12 -34.15 -1.03 -17.32
CA CYS A 12 -33.24 -0.10 -16.64
C CYS A 12 -32.96 -0.49 -15.18
N PHE A 13 -33.91 -1.11 -14.47
CA PHE A 13 -33.71 -1.55 -13.08
C PHE A 13 -32.85 -2.82 -12.99
N GLY A 14 -32.92 -3.71 -13.97
CA GLY A 14 -32.08 -4.93 -14.03
C GLY A 14 -30.59 -4.62 -14.26
N PHE A 15 -30.26 -3.56 -15.00
CA PHE A 15 -28.87 -3.15 -15.23
C PHE A 15 -28.21 -2.43 -14.05
N LEU A 16 -29.00 -1.85 -13.14
CA LEU A 16 -28.48 -1.13 -11.96
C LEU A 16 -27.89 -2.05 -10.88
N ILE A 17 -28.20 -3.35 -10.90
CA ILE A 17 -27.78 -4.31 -9.87
C ILE A 17 -26.39 -4.93 -10.18
N LEU A 18 -25.84 -4.72 -11.38
CA LEU A 18 -24.59 -5.37 -11.82
C LEU A 18 -23.30 -4.68 -11.35
N PHE A 19 -23.36 -3.52 -10.69
CA PHE A 19 -22.18 -2.79 -10.21
C PHE A 19 -21.94 -2.88 -8.70
N ALA A 20 -22.71 -3.68 -7.97
CA ALA A 20 -22.37 -4.05 -6.60
C ALA A 20 -21.28 -5.15 -6.61
N GLY A 21 -20.17 -4.88 -7.29
CA GLY A 21 -18.92 -5.61 -7.08
C GLY A 21 -18.44 -5.24 -5.69
N CYS A 22 -18.84 -6.03 -4.69
CA CYS A 22 -18.20 -5.98 -3.39
C CYS A 22 -16.70 -6.16 -3.66
N ILE A 23 -15.90 -5.14 -3.36
CA ILE A 23 -14.44 -5.22 -3.40
C ILE A 23 -14.08 -6.16 -2.26
N GLN A 24 -14.19 -7.45 -2.51
CA GLN A 24 -13.78 -8.45 -1.55
C GLN A 24 -12.28 -8.34 -1.44
N GLN A 25 -11.82 -8.06 -0.23
CA GLN A 25 -10.41 -8.00 0.07
C GLN A 25 -9.76 -9.29 -0.43
N PRO A 26 -8.70 -9.22 -1.25
CA PRO A 26 -8.13 -10.40 -1.86
C PRO A 26 -7.69 -11.35 -0.75
N GLY A 27 -7.79 -12.66 -0.99
CA GLY A 27 -7.40 -13.71 -0.04
C GLY A 27 -5.89 -13.80 0.20
N ILE A 28 -5.19 -12.66 0.21
CA ILE A 28 -3.78 -12.52 0.56
C ILE A 28 -3.70 -12.63 2.08
N ASP A 29 -2.85 -13.54 2.55
CA ASP A 29 -2.40 -13.53 3.93
C ASP A 29 -1.30 -12.50 4.07
N MET A 30 -1.69 -11.24 4.29
CA MET A 30 -0.75 -10.11 4.32
C MET A 30 0.25 -10.23 5.48
N SER A 31 -0.18 -10.79 6.62
CA SER A 31 0.71 -11.07 7.74
C SER A 31 1.85 -12.00 7.32
N LYS A 32 1.51 -13.10 6.64
CA LYS A 32 2.50 -14.04 6.12
C LYS A 32 3.36 -13.42 5.02
N THR A 33 2.77 -12.66 4.09
CA THR A 33 3.51 -11.95 3.04
C THR A 33 4.58 -11.02 3.63
N LEU A 34 4.23 -10.25 4.66
CA LEU A 34 5.16 -9.34 5.33
C LEU A 34 6.23 -10.09 6.13
N GLU A 35 5.91 -11.24 6.71
CA GLU A 35 6.89 -12.10 7.38
C GLU A 35 7.94 -12.61 6.38
N GLU A 36 7.50 -13.21 5.27
CA GLU A 36 8.40 -13.70 4.22
C GLU A 36 9.23 -12.57 3.59
N TRP A 37 8.59 -11.42 3.32
CA TRP A 37 9.28 -10.25 2.78
C TRP A 37 10.39 -9.75 3.71
N ARG A 38 10.12 -9.64 5.03
CA ARG A 38 11.11 -9.18 6.02
C ARG A 38 12.34 -10.08 6.10
N GLU A 39 12.15 -11.39 5.97
CA GLU A 39 13.27 -12.35 6.04
C GLU A 39 14.24 -12.22 4.88
N HIS A 40 13.81 -11.63 3.76
CA HIS A 40 14.56 -11.59 2.51
C HIS A 40 14.80 -10.18 1.97
N PHE A 41 14.35 -9.14 2.68
CA PHE A 41 14.61 -7.76 2.29
C PHE A 41 16.04 -7.37 2.67
N GLU A 42 16.88 -7.15 1.66
CA GLU A 42 18.31 -6.87 1.81
C GLU A 42 18.62 -5.38 1.54
N GLY A 43 19.88 -4.99 1.79
CA GLY A 43 20.38 -3.64 1.47
C GLY A 43 20.11 -2.59 2.55
N VAL A 44 19.64 -2.99 3.73
CA VAL A 44 19.32 -2.13 4.88
C VAL A 44 19.81 -2.78 6.18
N GLU A 45 19.97 -1.99 7.23
CA GLU A 45 20.47 -2.48 8.53
C GLU A 45 19.42 -3.36 9.23
N ALA A 46 18.17 -2.89 9.25
CA ALA A 46 17.06 -3.61 9.87
C ALA A 46 15.72 -3.23 9.24
N VAL A 47 14.78 -4.16 9.30
CA VAL A 47 13.41 -3.96 8.83
C VAL A 47 12.37 -4.49 9.82
N ALA A 48 11.32 -3.69 10.03
CA ALA A 48 10.15 -4.08 10.79
C ALA A 48 8.90 -3.86 9.93
N ALA A 49 7.94 -4.77 10.01
CA ALA A 49 6.65 -4.66 9.37
C ALA A 49 5.54 -5.08 10.34
N SER A 50 4.38 -4.46 10.18
CA SER A 50 3.16 -4.90 10.84
C SER A 50 1.96 -4.68 9.94
N PHE A 51 0.94 -5.51 10.14
CA PHE A 51 -0.36 -5.40 9.51
C PHE A 51 -1.42 -5.33 10.61
N ASP A 52 -2.38 -4.43 10.47
CA ASP A 52 -3.43 -4.21 11.47
C ASP A 52 -4.52 -5.30 11.46
N GLY A 53 -4.54 -6.15 10.44
CA GLY A 53 -5.58 -7.18 10.24
C GLY A 53 -6.72 -6.70 9.34
N GLU A 54 -6.73 -5.42 8.96
CA GLU A 54 -7.70 -4.82 8.08
C GLU A 54 -7.00 -4.36 6.80
N ASN A 55 -6.53 -3.12 6.69
CA ASN A 55 -5.99 -2.59 5.44
C ASN A 55 -4.69 -1.81 5.59
N ASP A 56 -4.18 -1.60 6.81
CA ASP A 56 -3.00 -0.78 7.03
C ASP A 56 -1.75 -1.63 7.21
N ILE A 57 -0.79 -1.42 6.30
CA ILE A 57 0.57 -1.96 6.36
C ILE A 57 1.48 -0.86 6.88
N LYS A 58 2.24 -1.15 7.94
CA LYS A 58 3.24 -0.24 8.51
C LYS A 58 4.62 -0.86 8.41
N LEU A 59 5.57 -0.14 7.82
CA LEU A 59 6.95 -0.58 7.66
C LEU A 59 7.91 0.46 8.21
N ARG A 60 8.99 -0.03 8.82
CA ARG A 60 10.12 0.76 9.26
C ARG A 60 11.40 0.14 8.77
N VAL A 61 12.22 0.95 8.11
CA VAL A 61 13.53 0.55 7.60
C VAL A 61 14.60 1.37 8.28
N MET A 62 15.62 0.70 8.82
CA MET A 62 16.81 1.34 9.38
C MET A 62 17.94 1.29 8.36
N VAL A 63 18.60 2.43 8.14
CA VAL A 63 19.76 2.56 7.26
C VAL A 63 20.96 3.09 8.04
N GLU A 64 22.16 2.62 7.67
CA GLU A 64 23.41 3.09 8.26
C GLU A 64 23.79 4.47 7.68
N ASP A 65 23.73 4.59 6.35
CA ASP A 65 24.22 5.75 5.61
C ASP A 65 23.16 6.84 5.43
N GLN A 66 23.62 8.07 5.16
CA GLN A 66 22.75 9.15 4.76
C GLN A 66 22.21 8.90 3.35
N LEU A 67 20.88 8.96 3.19
CA LEU A 67 20.24 8.94 1.89
C LEU A 67 19.96 10.36 1.39
N THR A 68 20.04 10.57 0.08
CA THR A 68 19.38 11.71 -0.56
C THR A 68 17.87 11.46 -0.65
N GLU A 69 17.11 12.51 -0.99
CA GLU A 69 15.67 12.36 -1.22
C GLU A 69 15.38 11.41 -2.39
N GLU A 70 16.18 11.47 -3.46
CA GLU A 70 16.04 10.57 -4.60
C GLU A 70 16.29 9.11 -4.21
N GLU A 71 17.31 8.85 -3.40
CA GLU A 71 17.63 7.51 -2.89
C GLU A 71 16.53 6.98 -1.97
N ALA A 72 15.98 7.83 -1.10
CA ALA A 72 14.83 7.47 -0.26
C ALA A 72 13.59 7.12 -1.09
N VAL A 73 13.30 7.90 -2.15
CA VAL A 73 12.21 7.62 -3.08
C VAL A 73 12.43 6.29 -3.81
N LEU A 74 13.65 6.00 -4.26
CA LEU A 74 13.98 4.71 -4.88
C LEU A 74 13.76 3.54 -3.91
N LEU A 75 14.22 3.67 -2.67
CA LEU A 75 14.04 2.66 -1.63
C LEU A 75 12.56 2.41 -1.33
N PHE A 76 11.73 3.46 -1.19
CA PHE A 76 10.30 3.27 -1.00
C PHE A 76 9.63 2.57 -2.18
N ASN A 77 10.02 2.90 -3.43
CA ASN A 77 9.49 2.21 -4.60
C ASN A 77 9.91 0.74 -4.66
N GLU A 78 11.13 0.41 -4.23
CA GLU A 78 11.62 -0.96 -4.12
C GLU A 78 10.83 -1.76 -3.06
N ILE A 79 10.53 -1.15 -1.92
CA ILE A 79 9.66 -1.73 -0.88
C ILE A 79 8.26 -2.02 -1.46
N LEU A 80 7.65 -1.05 -2.15
CA LEU A 80 6.33 -1.22 -2.76
C LEU A 80 6.31 -2.37 -3.78
N LYS A 81 7.35 -2.45 -4.61
CA LYS A 81 7.48 -3.47 -5.65
C LYS A 81 7.71 -4.84 -5.05
N SER A 82 8.62 -4.96 -4.08
CA SER A 82 8.93 -6.24 -3.44
C SER A 82 7.71 -6.81 -2.72
N ILE A 83 6.91 -6.00 -2.02
CA ILE A 83 5.66 -6.49 -1.40
C ILE A 83 4.68 -7.03 -2.45
N VAL A 84 4.58 -6.36 -3.61
CA VAL A 84 3.77 -6.88 -4.74
C VAL A 84 4.29 -8.26 -5.18
N ASP A 85 5.60 -8.41 -5.31
CA ASP A 85 6.23 -9.67 -5.71
C ASP A 85 5.96 -10.79 -4.67
N TYR A 86 6.13 -10.53 -3.37
CA TYR A 86 5.86 -11.51 -2.29
C TYR A 86 4.38 -11.85 -2.14
N SER A 87 3.49 -10.87 -2.35
CA SER A 87 2.04 -11.12 -2.28
C SER A 87 1.52 -11.94 -3.46
N SER A 88 2.30 -12.07 -4.54
CA SER A 88 1.86 -12.60 -5.83
C SER A 88 0.61 -11.90 -6.39
N GLN A 89 0.35 -10.65 -5.98
CA GLN A 89 -0.80 -9.87 -6.41
C GLN A 89 -0.38 -8.48 -6.91
N PRO A 90 -0.48 -8.22 -8.23
CA PRO A 90 -0.10 -6.91 -8.79
C PRO A 90 -0.95 -5.74 -8.29
N ASP A 91 -2.12 -6.05 -7.72
CA ASP A 91 -3.13 -5.09 -7.30
C ASP A 91 -3.17 -4.83 -5.79
N VAL A 92 -2.17 -5.26 -5.00
CA VAL A 92 -2.11 -5.05 -3.54
C VAL A 92 -2.53 -3.65 -3.12
N TRP A 93 -1.95 -2.63 -3.75
CA TRP A 93 -2.17 -1.21 -3.40
C TRP A 93 -3.57 -0.68 -3.78
N LYS A 94 -4.44 -1.50 -4.36
CA LYS A 94 -5.88 -1.20 -4.49
C LYS A 94 -6.67 -1.53 -3.22
N TYR A 95 -6.09 -2.30 -2.31
CA TYR A 95 -6.77 -2.84 -1.12
C TYR A 95 -6.12 -2.45 0.20
N TYR A 96 -4.83 -2.09 0.18
CA TYR A 96 -4.06 -1.77 1.38
C TYR A 96 -3.50 -0.35 1.32
N ASN A 97 -3.47 0.31 2.48
CA ASN A 97 -2.70 1.52 2.70
C ASN A 97 -1.31 1.13 3.21
N GLY A 98 -0.30 1.84 2.74
CA GLY A 98 1.08 1.72 3.21
C GLY A 98 1.53 2.96 3.95
N TYR A 99 2.09 2.77 5.16
CA TYR A 99 2.74 3.81 5.95
C TYR A 99 4.17 3.37 6.22
N PHE A 100 5.12 4.17 5.77
CA PHE A 100 6.52 3.79 5.75
C PHE A 100 7.37 4.86 6.40
N ASP A 101 8.39 4.46 7.15
CA ASP A 101 9.45 5.36 7.56
C ASP A 101 10.83 4.77 7.34
N ILE A 102 11.77 5.65 7.01
CA ILE A 102 13.20 5.36 7.00
C ILE A 102 13.78 6.06 8.22
N ILE A 103 14.49 5.30 9.03
CA ILE A 103 15.14 5.77 10.24
C ILE A 103 16.65 5.60 10.18
N ARG A 104 17.35 6.41 10.95
CA ARG A 104 18.76 6.27 11.26
C ARG A 104 18.97 6.26 12.76
N TYR A 105 19.93 5.49 13.25
CA TYR A 105 20.14 5.25 14.69
C TYR A 105 20.17 6.54 15.51
N ASP A 106 20.94 7.54 15.07
CA ASP A 106 21.16 8.79 15.81
C ASP A 106 20.13 9.89 15.53
N GLU A 107 19.37 9.80 14.43
CA GLU A 107 18.48 10.87 13.96
C GLU A 107 16.99 10.55 14.04
N GLY A 108 16.64 9.29 14.31
CA GLY A 108 15.26 8.83 14.26
C GLY A 108 14.75 8.84 12.83
N VAL A 109 13.51 9.31 12.63
CA VAL A 109 12.86 9.31 11.32
C VAL A 109 13.45 10.42 10.43
N ILE A 110 14.06 10.01 9.32
CA ILE A 110 14.64 10.92 8.32
C ILE A 110 13.74 11.11 7.10
N TYR A 111 12.94 10.09 6.76
CA TYR A 111 11.92 10.17 5.71
C TYR A 111 10.67 9.41 6.13
N GLU A 112 9.51 9.95 5.78
CA GLU A 112 8.22 9.26 5.84
C GLU A 112 7.67 9.10 4.43
N ALA A 113 6.91 8.04 4.20
CA ALA A 113 6.15 7.90 2.98
C ALA A 113 4.79 7.26 3.24
N SER A 114 3.83 7.60 2.39
CA SER A 114 2.50 6.98 2.40
C SER A 114 2.06 6.57 0.99
N LYS A 115 1.50 5.36 0.90
CA LYS A 115 0.84 4.84 -0.30
C LYS A 115 -0.61 4.53 0.05
N LEU A 116 -1.48 5.52 -0.12
CA LEU A 116 -2.91 5.36 0.17
C LEU A 116 -3.65 4.78 -1.03
N ILE A 117 -4.75 4.07 -0.77
CA ILE A 117 -5.61 3.49 -1.83
C ILE A 117 -6.04 4.60 -2.81
N GLY A 118 -5.76 4.37 -4.10
CA GLY A 118 -6.11 5.31 -5.18
C GLY A 118 -5.24 6.57 -5.26
N LYS A 119 -4.17 6.67 -4.45
CA LYS A 119 -3.20 7.78 -4.51
C LYS A 119 -1.81 7.30 -4.92
N ASP A 120 -0.99 8.19 -5.43
CA ASP A 120 0.42 7.94 -5.68
C ASP A 120 1.22 7.89 -4.36
N LEU A 121 2.46 7.42 -4.45
CA LEU A 121 3.39 7.44 -3.30
C LEU A 121 3.72 8.89 -2.97
N GLU A 122 3.47 9.30 -1.74
CA GLU A 122 3.86 10.60 -1.20
C GLU A 122 5.04 10.41 -0.25
N VAL A 123 6.14 11.12 -0.48
CA VAL A 123 7.37 11.05 0.34
C VAL A 123 7.62 12.41 0.97
N LEU A 124 7.91 12.43 2.27
CA LEU A 124 8.17 13.62 3.06
C LEU A 124 9.53 13.48 3.75
N SER A 125 10.45 14.39 3.45
CA SER A 125 11.68 14.52 4.23
C SER A 125 11.38 15.10 5.62
N LYS A 126 12.01 14.54 6.65
CA LYS A 126 11.92 15.00 8.04
C LYS A 126 13.20 15.68 8.52
N HIS A 127 14.10 16.09 7.61
CA HIS A 127 15.19 16.99 7.97
C HIS A 127 14.62 18.20 8.70
N ASN A 128 14.85 18.24 10.01
CA ASN A 128 14.06 19.02 10.95
C ASN A 128 14.19 20.52 10.70
N TYR A 129 13.04 21.20 10.65
CA TYR A 129 12.90 22.59 11.08
C TYR A 129 13.06 22.65 12.59
N TRP A 130 14.29 22.68 13.11
CA TRP A 130 14.62 23.15 14.46
C TRP A 130 15.99 23.82 14.46
#